data_AF-A0A7K7P034-F1
#
_entry.id   AF-A0A7K7P034-F1
#
_cell.length_a   1.000
_cell.length_b   1.000
_cell.length_c   1.000
_cell.angle_alpha   90.00
_cell.angle_beta   90.00
_cell.angle_gamma   90.00
#
_symmetry.space_group_name_H-M   'P 1'
#
loop_
_entity.id
_entity.type
_entity.pdbx_description
1 polymer ?
#
loop_
_entity_poly.entity_id
_entity_poly.type
_entity_poly.pdbx_seq_one_letter_code
_entity_poly.pdbx_strand_id
1 'polypeptide(L)'
;ESEAEPVPVLVPDGADTAQLRCRAQGVPGVELRWEHRGHPLRPEEARFQEHQWHEGAWTSSLLTVANISQDRARLRDRYYHHRNWDQYKNRHRYQYLNWHQDQNWDWDQNQTLGAYVCVAQNSLGTVRRRLQLRLAGTGT
;
A
#
# COMPACT_ATOMS: atom_id res chain seq x y z
N GLU A 1 -19.11 -9.41 -8.15
CA GLU A 1 -17.77 -9.63 -8.72
C GLU A 1 -16.81 -10.24 -7.71
N SER A 2 -15.96 -11.16 -8.14
CA SER A 2 -14.80 -11.64 -7.39
C SER A 2 -13.75 -10.54 -7.38
N GLU A 3 -13.49 -9.94 -6.22
CA GLU A 3 -12.39 -9.00 -6.07
C GLU A 3 -11.06 -9.74 -6.31
N ALA A 4 -10.33 -9.39 -7.37
CA ALA A 4 -9.04 -10.01 -7.67
C ALA A 4 -8.04 -9.69 -6.55
N GLU A 5 -7.21 -10.67 -6.20
CA GLU A 5 -6.17 -10.49 -5.18
C GLU A 5 -5.24 -9.31 -5.51
N PRO A 6 -4.78 -8.54 -4.51
CA PRO A 6 -3.85 -7.44 -4.72
C PRO A 6 -2.53 -7.93 -5.34
N VAL A 7 -2.03 -7.20 -6.34
CA VAL A 7 -0.74 -7.52 -6.96
C VAL A 7 0.39 -7.11 -6.02
N PRO A 8 1.26 -8.02 -5.57
CA PRO A 8 2.40 -7.64 -4.74
C PRO A 8 3.44 -6.90 -5.58
N VAL A 9 3.95 -5.78 -5.04
CA VAL A 9 5.08 -5.04 -5.60
C VAL A 9 6.19 -5.05 -4.56
N LEU A 10 7.27 -5.76 -4.89
CA LEU A 10 8.39 -5.97 -3.97
C LEU A 10 9.34 -4.79 -4.01
N VAL A 11 9.71 -4.33 -2.82
CA VAL A 11 10.63 -3.21 -2.61
C VAL A 11 11.96 -3.78 -2.14
N PRO A 12 13.05 -3.59 -2.90
CA PRO A 12 14.37 -4.05 -2.52
C PRO A 12 14.82 -3.48 -1.17
N ASP A 13 15.68 -4.22 -0.49
CA ASP A 13 16.33 -3.71 0.72
C ASP A 13 17.17 -2.47 0.43
N GLY A 14 17.16 -1.53 1.37
CA GLY A 14 17.87 -0.24 1.23
C GLY A 14 17.21 0.76 0.28
N ALA A 15 16.21 0.37 -0.52
CA ALA A 15 15.50 1.31 -1.38
C ALA A 15 14.80 2.41 -0.56
N ASP A 16 14.93 3.66 -1.01
CA ASP A 16 14.22 4.83 -0.46
C ASP A 16 13.02 5.25 -1.32
N THR A 17 12.95 4.74 -2.56
CA THR A 17 11.82 4.92 -3.45
C THR A 17 11.30 3.58 -3.96
N ALA A 18 10.04 3.54 -4.35
CA ALA A 18 9.41 2.40 -5.00
C ALA A 18 8.56 2.84 -6.19
N GLN A 19 8.42 1.97 -7.20
CA GLN A 19 7.67 2.25 -8.42
C GLN A 19 6.50 1.29 -8.59
N LEU A 20 5.32 1.85 -8.80
CA LEU A 20 4.07 1.15 -9.09
C LEU A 20 3.69 1.44 -10.54
N ARG A 21 3.39 0.38 -11.31
CA ARG A 21 3.03 0.50 -12.73
C ARG A 21 1.58 0.11 -12.95
N CYS A 22 0.87 0.91 -13.73
CA CYS A 22 -0.47 0.61 -14.16
C CYS A 22 -0.62 0.89 -15.65
N ARG A 23 -1.42 0.06 -16.32
CA ARG A 23 -1.73 0.22 -17.74
C ARG A 23 -3.16 -0.25 -17.96
N ALA A 24 -3.95 0.55 -18.68
CA ALA A 24 -5.33 0.22 -19.03
C ALA A 24 -5.67 0.70 -20.43
N GLN A 25 -6.68 0.07 -21.02
CA GLN A 25 -7.23 0.43 -22.32
C GLN A 25 -8.75 0.45 -22.20
N GLY A 26 -9.39 1.36 -22.95
CA GLY A 26 -10.83 1.41 -23.09
C GLY A 26 -11.26 2.24 -24.29
N VAL A 27 -12.52 2.09 -24.67
CA VAL A 27 -13.19 2.90 -25.69
C VAL A 27 -14.48 3.43 -25.08
N PRO A 28 -14.65 4.75 -24.86
CA PRO A 28 -13.67 5.82 -25.05
C PRO A 28 -12.40 5.65 -24.21
N GLY A 29 -11.33 6.37 -24.56
CA GLY A 29 -10.05 6.32 -23.86
C GLY A 29 -10.20 6.52 -22.34
N VAL A 30 -9.30 5.91 -21.57
CA VAL A 30 -9.36 5.91 -20.11
C VAL A 30 -8.34 6.87 -19.52
N GLU A 31 -8.73 7.53 -18.43
CA GLU A 31 -7.84 8.25 -17.54
C GLU A 31 -7.44 7.34 -16.38
N LEU A 32 -6.16 7.38 -15.99
CA LEU A 32 -5.68 6.70 -14.80
C LEU A 32 -5.54 7.68 -13.65
N ARG A 33 -5.81 7.20 -12.45
CA ARG A 33 -5.48 7.90 -11.20
C ARG A 33 -5.10 6.90 -10.13
N TRP A 34 -4.37 7.38 -9.13
CA TRP A 34 -3.97 6.56 -7.99
C TRP A 34 -4.73 6.94 -6.73
N GLU A 35 -5.04 5.93 -5.91
CA GLU A 35 -5.60 6.10 -4.58
C GLU A 35 -4.72 5.38 -3.56
N HIS A 36 -4.61 5.97 -2.37
CA HIS A 36 -3.96 5.38 -1.21
C HIS A 36 -4.86 5.57 0.01
N ARG A 37 -5.08 4.51 0.79
CA ARG A 37 -5.96 4.52 1.97
C ARG A 37 -7.37 5.07 1.66
N GLY A 38 -7.92 4.72 0.50
CA GLY A 38 -9.25 5.14 0.06
C GLY A 38 -9.34 6.59 -0.43
N HIS A 39 -8.24 7.34 -0.51
CA HIS A 39 -8.21 8.72 -0.95
C HIS A 39 -7.41 8.86 -2.25
N PRO A 40 -7.85 9.68 -3.22
CA PRO A 40 -7.04 10.05 -4.38
C PRO A 40 -5.72 10.66 -3.95
N LEU A 41 -4.62 10.23 -4.58
CA LEU A 41 -3.32 10.85 -4.37
C LEU A 41 -3.31 12.25 -4.94
N ARG A 42 -2.71 13.19 -4.21
CA ARG A 42 -2.50 14.55 -4.70
C ARG A 42 -1.09 14.64 -5.29
N PRO A 43 -0.94 15.02 -6.57
CA PRO A 43 0.37 15.18 -7.21
C PRO A 43 1.30 16.18 -6.51
N GLU A 44 0.74 17.08 -5.69
CA GLU A 44 1.46 18.10 -4.93
C GLU A 44 2.15 17.55 -3.67
N GLU A 45 1.79 16.33 -3.24
CA GLU A 45 2.45 15.69 -2.11
C GLU A 45 3.86 15.26 -2.51
N ALA A 46 4.89 15.82 -1.85
CA ALA A 46 6.29 15.51 -2.12
C ALA A 46 6.65 14.01 -2.06
N ARG A 47 5.80 13.20 -1.43
CA ARG A 47 5.93 11.74 -1.34
C ARG A 47 5.60 11.01 -2.64
N PHE A 48 4.77 11.59 -3.50
CA PHE A 48 4.20 10.91 -4.66
C PHE A 48 4.57 11.67 -5.94
N GLN A 49 5.13 10.97 -6.91
CA GLN A 49 5.38 11.51 -8.24
C GLN A 49 4.72 10.59 -9.27
N GLU A 50 3.75 11.13 -9.99
CA GLU A 50 3.06 10.41 -11.05
C GLU A 50 3.54 10.86 -12.43
N HIS A 51 3.79 9.89 -13.30
CA HIS A 51 4.01 10.13 -14.72
C HIS A 51 3.04 9.28 -15.55
N GLN A 52 2.27 9.93 -16.41
CA GLN A 52 1.29 9.28 -17.27
C GLN A 52 1.60 9.56 -18.74
N TRP A 53 1.42 8.57 -19.60
CA TRP A 53 1.57 8.68 -21.05
C TRP A 53 0.55 7.81 -21.79
N HIS A 54 0.37 8.11 -23.07
CA HIS A 54 -0.57 7.40 -23.94
C HIS A 54 0.18 6.70 -25.09
N GLU A 55 -0.19 5.44 -25.35
CA GLU A 55 0.35 4.59 -26.42
C GLU A 55 -0.82 4.04 -27.25
N GLY A 56 -1.27 4.81 -28.24
CA GLY A 56 -2.47 4.48 -29.01
C GLY A 56 -3.70 4.46 -28.11
N ALA A 57 -4.35 3.30 -27.99
CA ALA A 57 -5.53 3.12 -27.13
C ALA A 57 -5.20 2.82 -25.65
N TRP A 58 -3.91 2.66 -25.33
CA TRP A 58 -3.46 2.39 -23.96
C TRP A 58 -3.09 3.68 -23.24
N THR A 59 -3.52 3.80 -21.99
CA THR A 59 -3.01 4.77 -21.04
C THR A 59 -2.15 4.03 -20.01
N SER A 60 -0.94 4.53 -19.77
CA SER A 60 0.01 3.97 -18.81
C SER A 60 0.36 5.02 -17.76
N SER A 61 0.43 4.61 -16.50
CA SER A 61 0.82 5.47 -15.37
C SER A 61 1.87 4.78 -14.50
N LEU A 62 2.91 5.54 -14.14
CA LEU A 62 3.99 5.17 -13.24
C LEU A 62 3.91 6.07 -12.01
N LEU A 63 3.64 5.46 -10.86
CA LEU A 63 3.66 6.15 -9.56
C LEU A 63 4.96 5.82 -8.83
N THR A 64 5.75 6.84 -8.55
CA THR A 64 6.92 6.76 -7.66
C THR A 64 6.54 7.18 -6.26
N VAL A 65 6.83 6.32 -5.28
CA VAL A 65 6.59 6.55 -3.85
C VAL A 65 7.94 6.76 -3.16
N ALA A 66 8.13 7.90 -2.50
CA ALA A 66 9.33 8.23 -1.75
C ALA A 66 9.21 7.91 -0.24
N ASN A 67 10.30 8.10 0.50
CA ASN A 67 10.42 7.88 1.95
C ASN A 67 10.17 6.42 2.39
N ILE A 68 10.50 5.46 1.52
CA ILE A 68 10.39 4.02 1.83
C ILE A 68 11.28 3.63 3.02
N SER A 69 12.45 4.26 3.16
CA SER A 69 13.34 4.01 4.30
C SER A 69 12.66 4.35 5.64
N GLN A 70 11.92 5.46 5.68
CA GLN A 70 11.16 5.89 6.85
C GLN A 70 9.98 4.96 7.12
N ASP A 71 9.28 4.50 6.08
CA ASP A 71 8.19 3.54 6.25
C ASP A 71 8.69 2.19 6.76
N ARG A 72 9.84 1.73 6.26
CA ARG A 72 10.54 0.55 6.78
C ARG A 72 10.90 0.72 8.26
N ALA A 73 11.41 1.89 8.66
CA ALA A 73 11.71 2.19 10.06
C ALA A 73 10.44 2.19 10.93
N ARG A 74 9.33 2.80 10.47
CA ARG A 74 8.04 2.79 11.18
C ARG A 74 7.44 1.40 11.32
N LEU A 75 7.59 0.53 10.32
CA LEU A 75 7.18 -0.87 10.41
C LEU A 75 8.00 -1.63 11.44
N ARG A 76 9.33 -1.46 11.42
CA ARG A 76 10.24 -2.06 12.42
C ARG A 76 9.89 -1.58 13.84
N ASP A 77 9.68 -0.29 14.01
CA ASP A 77 9.33 0.32 15.30
C ASP A 77 8.03 -0.24 15.88
N ARG A 78 6.95 -0.27 15.09
CA ARG A 78 5.68 -0.91 15.49
C ARG A 78 5.85 -2.36 15.92
N TYR A 79 6.64 -3.13 15.17
CA TYR A 79 6.91 -4.52 15.50
C TYR A 79 7.63 -4.68 16.85
N TYR A 80 8.65 -3.86 17.12
CA TYR A 80 9.37 -3.92 18.41
C TYR A 80 8.53 -3.42 19.58
N HIS A 81 7.77 -2.34 19.39
CA HIS A 81 6.87 -1.82 20.42
C HIS A 81 5.82 -2.84 20.83
N HIS A 82 5.24 -3.57 19.86
CA HIS A 82 4.27 -4.63 20.16
C HIS A 82 4.91 -5.76 21.00
N ARG A 83 6.07 -6.28 20.58
CA ARG A 83 6.76 -7.36 21.30
C ARG A 83 7.09 -6.99 22.75
N ASN A 84 7.45 -5.74 22.99
CA ASN A 84 7.76 -5.28 24.33
C ASN A 84 6.49 -5.24 25.21
N TRP A 85 5.36 -4.80 24.65
CA TRP A 85 4.09 -4.73 25.37
C TRP A 85 3.54 -6.11 25.79
N ASP A 86 3.69 -7.12 24.92
CA ASP A 86 3.34 -8.52 25.26
C ASP A 86 4.18 -9.07 26.43
N GLN A 87 5.42 -8.61 26.54
CA GLN A 87 6.33 -9.01 27.61
C GLN A 87 5.92 -8.39 28.96
N TYR A 88 5.49 -7.12 28.97
CA TYR A 88 4.98 -6.46 30.17
C TYR A 88 3.64 -7.03 30.66
N LYS A 89 2.72 -7.37 29.75
CA LYS A 89 1.43 -8.00 30.11
C LYS A 89 1.58 -9.38 30.75
N ASN A 90 2.58 -10.16 30.33
CA ASN A 90 2.87 -11.46 30.96
C ASN A 90 3.43 -11.34 32.38
N ARG A 91 3.95 -10.17 32.78
CA ARG A 91 4.47 -9.93 34.13
C ARG A 91 3.40 -9.48 35.13
N HIS A 92 2.24 -9.03 34.65
CA HIS A 92 1.15 -8.48 35.47
C HIS A 92 -0.20 -9.22 35.28
N ARG A 93 -0.17 -10.54 35.02
CA ARG A 93 -1.37 -11.41 34.95
C ARG A 93 -2.03 -11.65 36.32
N TYR A 94 -2.01 -10.65 37.19
CA TYR A 94 -2.99 -10.43 38.24
C TYR A 94 -3.30 -8.95 38.22
N GLN A 95 -4.28 -8.54 37.41
CA GLN A 95 -5.36 -7.64 37.83
C GLN A 95 -6.09 -7.05 36.62
N TYR A 96 -7.38 -7.36 36.60
CA TYR A 96 -8.48 -6.76 35.85
C TYR A 96 -8.60 -7.01 34.34
N LEU A 97 -9.52 -7.94 34.07
CA LEU A 97 -10.42 -7.98 32.93
C LEU A 97 -11.07 -6.61 32.68
N ASN A 98 -10.81 -6.01 31.52
CA ASN A 98 -11.82 -5.46 30.60
C ASN A 98 -11.12 -4.64 29.51
N TRP A 99 -11.17 -5.12 28.27
CA TRP A 99 -11.23 -4.26 27.08
C TRP A 99 -11.84 -5.11 25.95
N HIS A 100 -13.17 -5.08 25.88
CA HIS A 100 -13.89 -5.30 24.63
C HIS A 100 -13.95 -3.95 23.89
N GLN A 101 -13.96 -4.02 22.54
CA GLN A 101 -13.97 -2.92 21.55
C GLN A 101 -12.55 -2.33 21.32
N ASP A 102 -11.93 -2.37 20.14
CA ASP A 102 -12.46 -2.20 18.80
C ASP A 102 -11.57 -2.82 17.71
N GLN A 103 -12.23 -3.27 16.65
CA GLN A 103 -11.75 -3.34 15.26
C GLN A 103 -10.52 -4.19 14.95
N ASN A 104 -10.76 -5.43 14.49
CA ASN A 104 -10.19 -5.99 13.25
C ASN A 104 -8.79 -5.48 12.84
N TRP A 105 -7.77 -5.69 13.68
CA TRP A 105 -6.36 -5.45 13.29
C TRP A 105 -5.86 -6.70 12.57
N ASP A 106 -6.04 -6.73 11.25
CA ASP A 106 -5.42 -7.70 10.36
C ASP A 106 -3.89 -7.57 10.53
N TRP A 107 -3.27 -8.57 11.15
CA TRP A 107 -1.91 -8.50 11.64
C TRP A 107 -0.89 -8.42 10.49
N ASP A 108 -0.18 -7.29 10.41
CA ASP A 108 0.95 -6.99 9.52
C ASP A 108 2.20 -7.89 9.75
N GLN A 109 2.06 -9.22 9.69
CA GLN A 109 3.21 -10.11 9.48
C GLN A 109 3.76 -10.03 8.04
N ASN A 110 3.06 -9.32 7.15
CA ASN A 110 3.28 -9.40 5.70
C ASN A 110 4.29 -8.39 5.13
N GLN A 111 5.02 -7.64 5.97
CA GLN A 111 6.03 -6.67 5.52
C GLN A 111 5.44 -5.63 4.53
N THR A 112 4.15 -5.30 4.70
CA THR A 112 3.41 -4.41 3.80
C THR A 112 3.69 -2.95 4.14
N LEU A 113 4.19 -2.18 3.18
CA LEU A 113 4.42 -0.74 3.30
C LEU A 113 3.15 0.07 3.03
N GLY A 114 2.25 -0.47 2.20
CA GLY A 114 0.93 0.13 1.95
C GLY A 114 0.20 -0.50 0.77
N ALA A 115 -1.10 -0.23 0.69
CA ALA A 115 -1.94 -0.59 -0.45
C ALA A 115 -2.20 0.65 -1.33
N TYR A 116 -2.16 0.44 -2.63
CA TYR A 116 -2.38 1.44 -3.67
C TYR A 116 -3.42 0.92 -4.65
N VAL A 117 -4.27 1.79 -5.16
CA VAL A 117 -5.28 1.42 -6.14
C VAL A 117 -5.05 2.25 -7.39
N CYS A 118 -4.83 1.59 -8.52
CA CYS A 118 -4.93 2.24 -9.82
C CYS A 118 -6.38 2.19 -10.27
N VAL A 119 -6.95 3.34 -10.57
CA VAL A 119 -8.33 3.49 -11.03
C VAL A 119 -8.29 3.95 -12.48
N ALA A 120 -8.87 3.14 -13.37
CA ALA A 120 -9.08 3.49 -14.76
C ALA A 120 -10.54 3.91 -14.93
N GLN A 121 -10.78 5.11 -15.48
CA GLN A 121 -12.13 5.63 -15.67
C GLN A 121 -12.31 6.23 -17.07
N ASN A 122 -13.48 6.02 -17.66
CA ASN A 122 -13.99 6.75 -18.80
C ASN A 122 -15.48 7.06 -18.60
N SER A 123 -16.16 7.56 -19.64
CA SER A 123 -17.60 7.88 -19.60
C SER A 123 -18.52 6.66 -19.43
N LEU A 124 -18.03 5.44 -19.65
CA LEU A 124 -18.81 4.21 -19.57
C LEU A 124 -18.66 3.48 -18.24
N GLY A 125 -17.58 3.72 -17.50
CA GLY A 125 -17.38 3.04 -16.23
C GLY A 125 -16.02 3.27 -15.58
N THR A 126 -15.81 2.53 -14.50
CA THR A 126 -14.59 2.58 -13.68
C THR A 126 -14.14 1.17 -13.35
N VAL A 127 -12.85 0.90 -13.51
CA VAL A 127 -12.20 -0.35 -13.12
C VAL A 127 -11.08 -0.03 -12.13
N ARG A 128 -10.92 -0.89 -11.11
CA ARG A 128 -9.92 -0.72 -10.05
C ARG A 128 -8.96 -1.89 -10.02
N ARG A 129 -7.67 -1.61 -9.86
CA ARG A 129 -6.63 -2.62 -9.63
C ARG A 129 -5.91 -2.31 -8.32
N ARG A 130 -5.93 -3.25 -7.38
CA ARG A 130 -5.21 -3.14 -6.10
C ARG A 130 -3.77 -3.65 -6.26
N LEU A 131 -2.82 -2.86 -5.75
CA LEU A 131 -1.41 -3.19 -5.65
C LEU A 131 -1.00 -3.09 -4.18
N GLN A 132 -0.19 -4.05 -3.73
CA GLN A 132 0.28 -4.11 -2.36
C GLN A 132 1.81 -3.97 -2.34
N LEU A 133 2.28 -2.84 -1.83
CA LEU A 133 3.70 -2.56 -1.72
C LEU A 133 4.27 -3.32 -0.51
N ARG A 134 5.23 -4.21 -0.74
CA ARG A 134 5.80 -5.09 0.29
C ARG A 134 7.32 -5.00 0.26
N LEU A 135 7.97 -5.12 1.42
CA LEU A 135 9.41 -5.34 1.45
C LEU A 135 9.72 -6.69 0.81
N ALA A 136 10.80 -6.75 0.02
CA ALA A 136 11.35 -8.02 -0.40
C ALA A 136 11.81 -8.75 0.87
N GLY A 137 11.26 -9.93 1.15
CA GLY A 137 11.74 -10.74 2.26
C GLY A 137 13.22 -11.04 2.04
N THR A 138 14.04 -10.82 3.07
CA THR A 138 15.42 -11.28 3.08
C THR A 138 15.40 -12.80 2.98
N GLY A 139 15.59 -13.34 1.78
CA GLY A 139 16.02 -14.72 1.59
C GLY A 139 17.38 -14.83 2.26
N THR A 140 17.39 -15.48 3.41
CA THR A 140 18.61 -15.92 4.10
C THR A 140 19.43 -16.81 3.20
#